data_AF-A0AAV5UU04-F1
#
_entry.id   AF-A0AAV5UU04-F1
#
_cell.length_a   1.000
_cell.length_b   1.000
_cell.length_c   1.000
_cell.angle_alpha   90.00
_cell.angle_beta   90.00
_cell.angle_gamma   90.00
#
_symmetry.space_group_name_H-M   'P 1'
#
loop_
_entity.id
_entity.type
_entity.pdbx_description
1 polymer ?
#
loop_
_entity_poly.entity_id
_entity_poly.type
_entity_poly.pdbx_seq_one_letter_code
_entity_poly.pdbx_strand_id
1 'polypeptide(L)'
;KAILHFLDTNTSLSMAVLYFAYILFDRVSIYKPNMSRPANAERFLICDGLRSKEAKAIRKYLEASLERVRPDESLIRLIPDRVMDEDENFCKYVIDALNQLADRQCRFLKTYIRMLDDEFRENSHPKECLDKC
;
A
#
# COMPACT_ATOMS: atom_id res chain seq x y z
N LYS A 1 10.20 10.86 -9.19
CA LYS A 1 10.05 9.71 -8.26
C LYS A 1 9.39 10.19 -6.97
N ALA A 2 8.42 9.44 -6.45
CA ALA A 2 7.81 9.64 -5.14
C ALA A 2 7.79 8.31 -4.38
N ILE A 3 7.96 8.36 -3.07
CA ILE A 3 7.88 7.19 -2.19
C ILE A 3 6.95 7.55 -1.04
N LEU A 4 5.86 6.79 -0.89
CA LEU A 4 4.89 6.99 0.17
C LEU A 4 4.93 5.81 1.13
N HIS A 5 4.82 6.08 2.42
CA HIS A 5 4.65 5.09 3.47
C HIS A 5 3.17 4.90 3.79
N PHE A 6 2.71 3.66 3.97
CA PHE A 6 1.34 3.34 4.40
C PHE A 6 1.28 2.03 5.15
N LEU A 7 0.14 1.87 5.83
CA LEU A 7 -0.30 0.66 6.50
C LEU A 7 -1.35 -0.03 5.64
N ASP A 8 -2.31 -0.70 6.28
CA ASP A 8 -3.37 -1.40 5.56
C ASP A 8 -4.22 -0.48 4.68
N THR A 9 -4.43 -0.93 3.44
CA THR A 9 -5.12 -0.22 2.37
C THR A 9 -6.44 -0.93 2.05
N ASN A 10 -7.25 -1.12 3.07
CA ASN A 10 -8.53 -1.83 3.03
C ASN A 10 -9.75 -0.88 3.15
N THR A 11 -9.52 0.43 3.03
CA THR A 11 -10.57 1.46 3.09
C THR A 11 -10.77 2.10 1.72
N SER A 12 -11.98 2.58 1.41
CA SER A 12 -12.24 3.31 0.15
C SER A 12 -11.27 4.48 -0.06
N LEU A 13 -10.93 5.21 1.01
CA LEU A 13 -9.98 6.31 0.91
C LEU A 13 -8.57 5.85 0.50
N SER A 14 -8.04 4.83 1.15
CA SER A 14 -6.70 4.32 0.85
C SER A 14 -6.62 3.68 -0.54
N MET A 15 -7.67 2.97 -0.97
CA MET A 15 -7.77 2.43 -2.33
C MET A 15 -7.83 3.54 -3.37
N ALA A 16 -8.56 4.63 -3.11
CA ALA A 16 -8.57 5.79 -4.00
C ALA A 16 -7.18 6.44 -4.12
N VAL A 17 -6.39 6.50 -3.05
CA VAL A 17 -5.00 7.00 -3.10
C VAL A 17 -4.11 6.08 -3.95
N LEU A 18 -4.25 4.75 -3.83
CA LEU A 18 -3.55 3.81 -4.69
C LEU A 18 -3.95 3.96 -6.17
N TYR A 19 -5.25 4.15 -6.43
CA TYR A 19 -5.76 4.38 -7.78
C TYR A 19 -5.24 5.70 -8.36
N PHE A 20 -5.21 6.78 -7.57
CA PHE A 20 -4.61 8.04 -8.01
C PHE A 20 -3.14 7.88 -8.35
N ALA A 21 -2.36 7.16 -7.56
CA ALA A 21 -0.98 6.88 -7.91
C ALA A 21 -0.86 6.08 -9.22
N TYR A 22 -1.70 5.06 -9.41
CA TYR A 22 -1.74 4.24 -10.62
C TYR A 22 -1.98 5.08 -11.89
N ILE A 23 -2.85 6.10 -11.83
CA ILE A 23 -3.10 6.98 -12.99
C ILE A 23 -2.09 8.13 -13.11
N LEU A 24 -1.49 8.58 -12.00
CA LEU A 24 -0.56 9.70 -11.95
C LEU A 24 0.86 9.36 -12.42
N PHE A 25 1.24 8.09 -12.36
CA PHE A 25 2.63 7.69 -12.56
C PHE A 25 2.74 6.59 -13.63
N ASP A 26 3.82 6.62 -14.40
CA ASP A 26 4.11 5.60 -15.41
C ASP A 26 4.41 4.23 -14.80
N ARG A 27 5.00 4.22 -13.60
CA ARG A 27 5.30 3.00 -12.85
C ARG A 27 4.91 3.17 -11.39
N VAL A 28 4.18 2.19 -10.89
CA VAL A 28 3.76 2.10 -9.49
C VAL A 28 4.03 0.70 -8.98
N SER A 29 4.61 0.59 -7.79
CA SER A 29 4.85 -0.69 -7.10
C SER A 29 4.48 -0.54 -5.63
N ILE A 30 3.71 -1.50 -5.12
CA ILE A 30 3.54 -1.68 -3.66
C ILE A 30 4.67 -2.60 -3.19
N TYR A 31 5.45 -2.15 -2.22
CA TYR A 31 6.69 -2.81 -1.82
C TYR A 31 6.87 -2.84 -0.30
N LYS A 32 7.25 -4.00 0.24
CA LYS A 32 7.65 -4.17 1.63
C LYS A 32 9.14 -4.54 1.70
N PRO A 33 10.03 -3.59 2.05
CA PRO A 33 11.46 -3.85 2.13
C PRO A 33 11.78 -4.87 3.21
N ASN A 34 12.83 -5.66 3.01
CA ASN A 34 13.29 -6.65 4.01
C ASN A 34 13.72 -6.03 5.33
N MET A 35 14.16 -4.76 5.31
CA MET A 35 14.49 -3.99 6.51
C MET A 35 13.25 -3.58 7.33
N SER A 36 12.05 -3.67 6.77
CA SER A 36 10.79 -3.50 7.51
C SER A 36 10.46 -4.79 8.26
N ARG A 37 9.87 -4.67 9.47
CA ARG A 37 9.48 -5.85 10.26
C ARG A 37 8.48 -6.70 9.45
N PRO A 38 8.74 -7.98 9.20
CA PRO A 38 8.01 -8.72 8.17
C PRO A 38 6.57 -9.08 8.56
N ALA A 39 6.24 -9.08 9.85
CA ALA A 39 4.90 -9.34 10.37
C ALA A 39 4.01 -8.08 10.54
N ASN A 40 4.55 -6.87 10.36
CA ASN A 40 3.73 -5.65 10.45
C ASN A 40 3.10 -5.31 9.08
N ALA A 41 2.11 -4.42 9.11
CA ALA A 41 1.39 -3.97 7.93
C ALA A 41 2.13 -2.90 7.11
N GLU A 42 3.33 -2.47 7.52
CA GLU A 42 4.08 -1.42 6.85
C GLU A 42 4.48 -1.82 5.43
N ARG A 43 4.32 -0.86 4.52
CA ARG A 43 4.64 -0.99 3.10
C ARG A 43 4.81 0.39 2.47
N PHE A 44 5.36 0.39 1.27
CA PHE A 44 5.74 1.58 0.52
C PHE A 44 5.18 1.54 -0.89
N LEU A 45 4.83 2.70 -1.43
CA LEU A 45 4.35 2.89 -2.78
C LEU A 45 5.46 3.61 -3.49
N ILE A 46 6.06 2.93 -4.44
CA ILE A 46 7.16 3.45 -5.22
C ILE A 46 6.55 3.91 -6.53
N CYS A 47 6.59 5.23 -6.75
CA CYS A 47 6.00 5.88 -7.91
C CYS A 47 7.08 6.54 -8.76
N ASP A 48 7.05 6.30 -10.07
CA ASP A 48 8.02 6.86 -11.01
C ASP A 48 7.39 7.31 -12.33
N GLY A 49 7.94 8.37 -12.93
CA GLY A 49 7.39 9.00 -14.13
C GLY A 49 6.06 9.72 -13.87
N LEU A 50 6.07 10.85 -13.14
CA LEU A 50 4.86 11.63 -12.88
C LEU A 50 4.30 12.22 -14.19
N ARG A 51 3.01 12.00 -14.44
CA ARG A 51 2.31 12.51 -15.61
C ARG A 51 1.72 13.89 -15.33
N SER A 52 2.36 14.92 -15.88
CA SER A 52 2.08 16.33 -15.55
C SER A 52 0.65 16.79 -15.87
N LYS A 53 -0.01 16.20 -16.89
CA LYS A 53 -1.37 16.59 -17.28
C LYS A 53 -2.39 16.07 -16.27
N GLU A 54 -2.30 14.79 -15.94
CA GLU A 54 -3.12 14.07 -14.98
C GLU A 54 -2.92 14.67 -13.58
N ALA A 55 -1.67 14.98 -13.22
CA ALA A 55 -1.33 15.63 -11.95
C ALA A 55 -2.06 16.96 -11.74
N LYS A 56 -2.16 17.81 -12.78
CA LYS A 56 -2.90 19.07 -12.69
C LYS A 56 -4.39 18.84 -12.48
N ALA A 57 -4.99 17.88 -13.21
CA ALA A 57 -6.41 17.58 -13.09
C ALA A 57 -6.77 17.01 -11.71
N ILE A 58 -5.98 16.05 -11.24
CA ILE A 58 -6.20 15.38 -9.94
C ILE A 58 -5.93 16.34 -8.79
N ARG A 59 -4.91 17.19 -8.87
CA ARG A 59 -4.68 18.25 -7.87
C ARG A 59 -5.91 19.14 -7.70
N LYS A 60 -6.44 19.66 -8.81
CA LYS A 60 -7.64 20.51 -8.79
C LYS A 60 -8.86 19.76 -8.21
N TYR A 61 -9.00 18.48 -8.55
CA TYR A 61 -10.06 17.63 -8.01
C TYR A 61 -9.94 17.44 -6.48
N LEU A 62 -8.73 17.15 -5.98
CA LEU A 62 -8.48 16.96 -4.56
C LEU A 62 -8.70 18.25 -3.77
N GLU A 63 -8.21 19.39 -4.27
CA GLU A 63 -8.43 20.72 -3.67
C GLU A 63 -9.94 20.99 -3.52
N ALA A 64 -10.71 20.83 -4.60
CA ALA A 64 -12.16 21.02 -4.57
C ALA A 64 -12.91 19.99 -3.71
N SER A 65 -12.36 18.79 -3.53
CA SER A 65 -12.96 17.76 -2.66
C SER A 65 -12.75 18.09 -1.19
N LEU A 66 -11.56 18.58 -0.84
CA LEU A 66 -11.22 18.98 0.53
C LEU A 66 -11.98 20.23 0.97
N GLU A 67 -12.20 21.20 0.08
CA GLU A 67 -12.99 22.41 0.37
C GLU A 67 -14.46 22.10 0.77
N ARG A 68 -14.97 20.93 0.40
CA ARG A 68 -16.34 20.50 0.72
C ARG A 68 -16.45 19.79 2.07
N VAL A 69 -15.33 19.43 2.68
CA VAL A 69 -15.29 18.73 3.96
C VAL A 69 -15.45 19.75 5.07
N ARG A 70 -16.47 19.57 5.91
CA ARG A 70 -16.67 20.45 7.07
C ARG A 70 -15.60 20.20 8.12
N PRO A 71 -15.27 21.18 8.99
CA PRO A 71 -14.23 21.02 10.02
C PRO A 71 -14.43 19.83 10.96
N ASP A 72 -15.68 19.40 11.17
CA ASP A 72 -16.10 18.30 12.03
C ASP A 72 -16.33 16.98 11.28
N GLU A 73 -16.15 16.98 9.96
CA GLU A 73 -16.33 15.80 9.11
C GLU A 73 -14.99 15.18 8.71
N SER A 74 -14.99 13.87 8.51
CA SER A 74 -13.85 13.14 7.96
C SER A 74 -14.15 12.69 6.53
N LEU A 75 -13.20 12.94 5.62
CA LEU A 75 -13.28 12.46 4.25
C LEU A 75 -13.00 10.96 4.20
N ILE A 76 -14.05 10.14 4.15
CA ILE A 76 -13.94 8.67 4.11
C ILE A 76 -13.83 8.10 2.69
N ARG A 77 -14.15 8.90 1.66
CA ARG A 77 -14.24 8.47 0.27
C ARG A 77 -13.90 9.62 -0.68
N LEU A 78 -12.91 9.40 -1.53
CA LEU A 78 -12.47 10.37 -2.54
C LEU A 78 -13.18 10.19 -3.88
N ILE A 79 -13.39 8.94 -4.31
CA ILE A 79 -14.05 8.61 -5.58
C ILE A 79 -15.10 7.52 -5.36
N PRO A 80 -16.13 7.40 -6.22
CA PRO A 80 -17.06 6.27 -6.18
C PRO A 80 -16.31 4.95 -6.40
N ASP A 81 -16.63 3.89 -5.63
CA ASP A 81 -15.90 2.60 -5.73
C ASP A 81 -16.00 2.01 -7.14
N ARG A 82 -17.16 2.16 -7.80
CA ARG A 82 -17.38 1.74 -9.19
C ARG A 82 -16.30 2.19 -10.18
N VAL A 83 -15.69 3.36 -9.97
CA VAL A 83 -14.65 3.88 -10.88
C VAL A 83 -13.38 3.02 -10.81
N MET A 84 -13.09 2.47 -9.62
CA MET A 84 -11.98 1.55 -9.43
C MET A 84 -12.40 0.13 -9.83
N ASP A 85 -13.60 -0.29 -9.47
CA ASP A 85 -14.11 -1.64 -9.73
C ASP A 85 -14.25 -1.95 -11.23
N GLU A 86 -14.52 -0.92 -12.05
CA GLU A 86 -14.58 -1.02 -13.51
C GLU A 86 -13.18 -1.11 -14.17
N ASP A 87 -12.09 -0.75 -13.47
CA ASP A 87 -10.72 -0.92 -13.97
C ASP A 87 -10.15 -2.29 -13.57
N GLU A 88 -10.43 -3.30 -14.38
CA GLU A 88 -10.00 -4.68 -14.15
C GLU A 88 -8.48 -4.82 -13.99
N ASN A 89 -7.68 -4.00 -14.69
CA ASN A 89 -6.21 -4.06 -14.61
C ASN A 89 -5.73 -3.56 -13.24
N PHE A 90 -6.29 -2.44 -12.79
CA PHE A 90 -6.02 -1.93 -11.46
C PHE A 90 -6.46 -2.92 -10.38
N CYS A 91 -7.69 -3.44 -10.46
CA CYS A 91 -8.23 -4.42 -9.52
C CYS A 91 -7.33 -5.65 -9.43
N LYS A 92 -6.96 -6.24 -10.57
CA LYS A 92 -6.06 -7.40 -10.59
C LYS A 92 -4.72 -7.09 -9.93
N TYR A 93 -4.08 -6.00 -10.33
CA TYR A 93 -2.79 -5.60 -9.78
C TYR A 93 -2.84 -5.40 -8.25
N VAL A 94 -3.82 -4.65 -7.76
CA VAL A 94 -3.91 -4.33 -6.33
C VAL A 94 -4.29 -5.56 -5.51
N ILE A 95 -5.21 -6.40 -5.98
CA ILE A 95 -5.60 -7.63 -5.30
C ILE A 95 -4.40 -8.58 -5.20
N ASP A 96 -3.68 -8.81 -6.31
CA ASP A 96 -2.51 -9.68 -6.33
C ASP A 96 -1.43 -9.17 -5.37
N ALA A 97 -1.14 -7.86 -5.39
CA ALA A 97 -0.14 -7.26 -4.51
C ALA A 97 -0.53 -7.35 -3.02
N LEU A 98 -1.78 -7.06 -2.68
CA LEU A 98 -2.25 -7.11 -1.30
C LEU A 98 -2.33 -8.53 -0.76
N ASN A 99 -2.76 -9.51 -1.58
CA ASN A 99 -2.77 -10.92 -1.18
C ASN A 99 -1.35 -11.44 -0.90
N GLN A 100 -0.38 -11.13 -1.77
CA GLN A 100 1.01 -11.53 -1.54
C GLN A 100 1.59 -10.95 -0.23
N LEU A 101 1.25 -9.70 0.08
CA LEU A 101 1.68 -9.04 1.32
C LEU A 101 0.99 -9.65 2.54
N ALA A 102 -0.32 -9.91 2.47
CA ALA A 102 -1.08 -10.56 3.53
C ALA A 102 -0.55 -11.98 3.80
N ASP A 103 -0.31 -12.78 2.77
CA ASP A 103 0.26 -14.13 2.89
C ASP A 103 1.65 -14.12 3.52
N ARG A 104 2.50 -13.15 3.12
CA ARG A 104 3.79 -12.94 3.76
C ARG A 104 3.60 -12.62 5.25
N GLN A 105 2.75 -11.64 5.57
CA GLN A 105 2.52 -11.19 6.95
C GLN A 105 1.99 -12.33 7.84
N CYS A 106 1.00 -13.08 7.37
CA CYS A 106 0.45 -14.25 8.07
C CYS A 106 1.51 -15.32 8.34
N ARG A 107 2.43 -15.58 7.39
CA ARG A 107 3.54 -16.52 7.61
C ARG A 107 4.46 -16.06 8.73
N PHE A 108 4.83 -14.78 8.77
CA PHE A 108 5.71 -14.27 9.84
C PHE A 108 5.03 -14.24 11.20
N LEU A 109 3.75 -13.88 11.27
CA LEU A 109 2.99 -13.95 12.52
C LEU A 109 2.94 -15.40 13.06
N LYS A 110 2.69 -16.39 12.19
CA LYS A 110 2.72 -17.81 12.57
C LYS A 110 4.11 -18.25 13.03
N THR A 111 5.17 -17.77 12.38
CA THR A 111 6.55 -18.03 12.83
C THR A 111 6.79 -17.47 14.23
N TYR A 112 6.34 -16.25 14.51
CA TYR A 112 6.51 -15.63 15.83
C TYR A 112 5.74 -16.38 16.91
N ILE A 113 4.51 -16.83 16.63
CA ILE A 113 3.76 -17.68 17.57
C ILE A 113 4.54 -18.96 17.90
N ARG A 114 5.05 -19.68 16.88
CA ARG A 114 5.84 -20.89 17.08
C ARG A 114 7.13 -20.67 17.87
N MET A 115 7.73 -19.48 17.77
CA MET A 115 8.92 -19.12 18.54
C MET A 115 8.60 -18.81 20.00
N LEU A 116 7.40 -18.30 20.30
CA LEU A 116 6.96 -18.13 21.68
C LEU A 116 6.73 -19.49 22.35
N ASP A 117 6.30 -20.49 21.58
CA ASP A 117 6.09 -21.86 22.06
C ASP A 117 7.40 -22.68 22.17
N ASP A 118 8.51 -22.20 21.60
CA ASP A 118 9.80 -22.92 21.50
C ASP A 118 10.96 -21.97 21.85
N GLU A 119 11.28 -21.88 23.15
CA GLU A 119 12.27 -20.96 23.73
C GLU A 119 13.69 -21.10 23.14
N PHE A 120 14.00 -22.23 22.48
CA PHE A 120 15.31 -22.51 21.91
C PHE A 120 15.41 -22.23 20.40
N ARG A 121 14.32 -21.80 19.75
CA ARG A 121 14.28 -21.60 18.30
C ARG A 121 14.76 -20.21 17.90
N GLU A 122 15.98 -20.12 17.38
CA GLU A 122 16.48 -18.89 16.76
C GLU A 122 15.69 -18.50 15.50
N ASN A 123 15.45 -17.21 15.31
CA ASN A 123 14.93 -16.68 14.05
C ASN A 123 16.07 -16.57 13.02
N SER A 124 16.04 -17.39 11.96
CA SER A 124 17.04 -17.33 10.87
C SER A 124 16.84 -16.18 9.91
N HIS A 125 15.65 -15.55 9.87
CA HIS A 125 15.31 -14.55 8.86
C HIS A 125 16.26 -13.32 8.82
N PRO A 126 16.74 -12.77 9.96
CA PRO A 126 17.71 -11.69 9.93
C PRO A 126 19.04 -12.09 9.28
N LYS A 127 19.53 -13.31 9.55
CA LYS A 127 20.76 -13.86 8.93
C LYS A 127 20.57 -13.97 7.41
N GLU A 128 19.46 -14.56 6.97
CA GLU A 128 19.12 -14.69 5.53
C GLU A 128 18.98 -13.36 4.80
N CYS A 129 18.55 -12.30 5.48
CA CYS A 129 18.45 -10.96 4.89
C CYS A 129 19.81 -10.29 4.76
N LEU A 130 20.71 -10.47 5.74
CA LEU A 130 22.09 -9.96 5.67
C LEU A 130 22.89 -10.64 4.56
N ASP A 131 22.70 -11.93 4.34
CA ASP A 131 23.42 -12.68 3.32
C ASP A 131 23.02 -12.32 1.87
N LYS A 132 21.89 -11.62 1.69
CA LYS A 132 21.32 -11.24 0.38
C LYS A 132 21.46 -9.76 0.04
N CYS A 133 21.98 -8.95 0.96
CA CYS A 133 22.23 -7.52 0.78
C CYS A 133 23.70 -7.27 0.44
#